data_AF-A0A3B9P361-F1
#
_entry.id   AF-A0A3B9P361-F1
#
_cell.length_a   1.000
_cell.length_b   1.000
_cell.length_c   1.000
_cell.angle_alpha   90.00
_cell.angle_beta   90.00
_cell.angle_gamma   90.00
#
_symmetry.space_group_name_H-M   'P 1'
#
loop_
_entity.id
_entity.type
_entity.pdbx_description
1 polymer ?
#
loop_
_entity_poly.entity_id
_entity_poly.type
_entity_poly.pdbx_seq_one_letter_code
_entity_poly.pdbx_strand_id
1 'polypeptide(L)'
;MNSKIQIVLLLAFSTTLFLSACAEEGLEKSGEVSGKVIIEEVLLAPVASKPENILFSYADTLEKATPAVVSVYTEKYATPYANRMPNGIPEIFRQFGFPVPDFYEDPNSNAREPDEKELRPYGAGSGVIVSDKGYIVTNHHVVHDQQGKPVDKIRIRLQDKREFEA
;
A
#
# COMPACT_ATOMS: atom_id res chain seq x y z
N MET A 1 -15.97 50.79 -10.98
CA MET A 1 -14.98 49.93 -10.28
C MET A 1 -15.31 49.99 -8.80
N ASN A 2 -15.72 48.87 -8.22
CA ASN A 2 -16.66 48.84 -7.09
C ASN A 2 -15.97 49.13 -5.74
N SER A 3 -16.40 50.20 -5.08
CA SER A 3 -15.94 50.65 -3.75
C SER A 3 -16.07 49.57 -2.66
N LYS A 4 -16.93 48.57 -2.86
CA LYS A 4 -17.04 47.40 -1.97
C LYS A 4 -15.80 46.50 -1.99
N ILE A 5 -15.10 46.38 -3.13
CA ILE A 5 -13.90 45.54 -3.27
C ILE A 5 -12.71 46.18 -2.55
N GLN A 6 -12.58 47.51 -2.59
CA GLN A 6 -11.48 48.21 -1.92
C GLN A 6 -11.58 48.13 -0.38
N ILE A 7 -12.80 48.16 0.18
CA ILE A 7 -12.99 48.05 1.64
C ILE A 7 -12.62 46.65 2.14
N VAL A 8 -12.99 45.60 1.40
CA VAL A 8 -12.63 44.21 1.75
C VAL A 8 -11.13 44.00 1.69
N LEU A 9 -10.45 44.60 0.71
CA LEU A 9 -9.00 44.47 0.55
C LEU A 9 -8.22 45.21 1.66
N LEU A 10 -8.71 46.38 2.10
CA LEU A 10 -8.13 47.12 3.23
C LEU A 10 -8.32 46.39 4.57
N LEU A 11 -9.47 45.76 4.79
CA LEU A 11 -9.71 44.94 5.99
C LEU A 11 -8.80 43.71 6.04
N ALA A 12 -8.63 43.02 4.91
CA ALA A 12 -7.72 41.87 4.84
C ALA A 12 -6.26 42.25 5.11
N PHE A 13 -5.81 43.41 4.61
CA PHE A 13 -4.44 43.90 4.83
C PHE A 13 -4.18 44.35 6.28
N SER A 14 -5.21 44.86 6.97
CA SER A 14 -5.12 45.19 8.40
C SER A 14 -5.00 43.95 9.27
N THR A 15 -5.66 42.85 8.91
CA THR A 15 -5.65 41.61 9.71
C THR A 15 -4.33 40.86 9.63
N THR A 16 -3.60 40.96 8.51
CA THR A 16 -2.29 40.31 8.35
C THR A 16 -1.15 41.06 9.06
N LEU A 17 -1.26 42.38 9.23
CA LEU A 17 -0.29 43.17 10.00
C LEU A 17 -0.35 42.89 11.50
N PHE A 18 -1.52 42.58 12.04
CA PHE A 18 -1.70 42.32 13.47
C PHE A 18 -1.17 40.95 13.93
N LEU A 19 -1.14 39.94 13.05
CA LEU A 19 -0.65 38.60 13.39
C LEU A 19 0.88 38.49 13.36
N SER A 20 1.57 39.34 12.60
CA SER A 20 3.04 39.33 12.49
C SER A 20 3.75 40.01 13.68
N ALA A 21 3.02 40.69 14.56
CA ALA A 21 3.58 41.42 15.71
C ALA A 21 3.66 40.60 17.01
N CYS A 22 3.32 39.30 16.98
CA CYS A 22 3.27 38.44 18.17
C CYS A 22 4.28 37.27 18.15
N ALA A 23 5.37 37.37 17.38
CA ALA A 23 6.34 36.28 17.26
C ALA A 23 7.80 36.73 17.41
N GLU A 24 8.17 37.21 18.61
CA GLU A 24 9.55 37.19 19.10
C GLU A 24 9.55 37.10 20.64
N GLU A 25 9.79 35.93 21.22
CA GLU A 25 10.45 35.63 22.52
C GLU A 25 10.69 34.09 22.54
N GLY A 26 11.79 33.45 22.92
CA GLY A 26 13.04 33.88 23.52
C GLY A 26 14.05 32.70 23.49
N LEU A 27 15.31 33.07 23.54
CA LEU A 27 16.50 32.23 23.72
C LEU A 27 16.61 31.83 25.18
N GLU A 28 16.77 30.54 25.52
CA GLU A 28 17.50 30.20 26.73
C GLU A 28 18.22 28.84 26.69
N LYS A 29 19.37 28.84 27.35
CA LYS A 29 20.51 27.94 27.27
C LYS A 29 20.56 27.12 28.56
N SER A 30 20.79 25.81 28.50
CA SER A 30 21.11 24.98 29.67
C SER A 30 21.83 23.73 29.16
N GLY A 31 22.98 23.28 29.65
CA GLY A 31 23.64 23.47 30.94
C GLY A 31 24.38 22.16 31.17
N GLU A 32 25.70 22.19 31.02
CA GLU A 32 26.58 21.03 31.09
C GLU A 32 26.74 20.58 32.56
N VAL A 33 26.26 19.38 32.90
CA VAL A 33 26.46 18.78 34.23
C VAL A 33 27.55 17.72 34.12
N SER A 34 28.75 18.13 34.52
CA SER A 34 29.90 17.25 34.73
C SER A 34 29.70 16.43 36.00
N GLY A 35 29.34 15.16 35.84
CA GLY A 35 29.31 14.15 36.90
C GLY A 35 30.49 13.19 36.73
N LYS A 36 31.44 13.26 37.67
CA LYS A 36 32.61 12.36 37.74
C LYS A 36 32.14 10.94 38.09
N VAL A 37 32.11 10.04 37.10
CA VAL A 37 31.85 8.60 37.32
C VAL A 37 33.17 7.91 37.67
N ILE A 38 33.27 7.39 38.89
CA ILE A 38 34.34 6.47 39.29
C ILE A 38 33.95 5.09 38.76
N ILE A 39 34.72 4.54 37.82
CA ILE A 39 34.56 3.17 37.35
C ILE A 39 35.45 2.28 38.22
N GLU A 40 34.83 1.42 39.02
CA GLU A 40 35.52 0.32 39.71
C GLU A 40 35.81 -0.77 38.67
N GLU A 41 37.09 -1.07 38.45
CA GLU A 41 37.55 -2.04 37.46
C GLU A 41 37.19 -3.46 37.91
N VAL A 42 36.07 -3.99 37.40
CA VAL A 42 35.71 -5.39 37.59
C VAL A 42 36.60 -6.25 36.69
N LEU A 43 37.51 -7.00 37.31
CA LEU A 43 38.40 -7.96 36.65
C LEU A 43 37.56 -9.09 36.03
N LEU A 44 37.21 -8.96 34.75
CA LEU A 44 36.50 -10.00 33.99
C LEU A 44 37.47 -11.11 33.60
N ALA A 45 37.26 -12.31 34.14
CA ALA A 45 37.96 -13.52 33.68
C ALA A 45 37.68 -13.79 32.19
N PRO A 46 38.65 -14.34 31.43
CA PRO A 46 38.48 -14.57 30.00
C PRO A 46 37.37 -15.60 29.77
N VAL A 47 36.30 -15.18 29.08
CA VAL A 47 35.30 -16.09 28.54
C VAL A 47 36.01 -16.99 27.53
N ALA A 48 36.10 -18.28 27.85
CA ALA A 48 36.64 -19.29 26.96
C ALA A 48 35.78 -19.33 25.68
N SER A 49 36.30 -18.75 24.59
CA SER A 49 35.67 -18.77 23.28
C SER A 49 35.79 -20.16 22.68
N LYS A 50 34.73 -20.96 22.78
CA LYS A 50 34.55 -22.17 21.97
C LYS A 50 34.37 -21.71 20.51
N PRO A 51 35.13 -22.24 19.52
CA PRO A 51 34.94 -21.88 18.13
C PRO A 51 33.71 -22.63 17.62
N GLU A 52 32.52 -22.13 17.90
CA GLU A 52 31.35 -22.45 17.08
C GLU A 52 31.54 -21.76 15.73
N ASN A 53 31.30 -22.48 14.65
CA ASN A 53 31.06 -21.84 13.35
C ASN A 53 29.83 -20.95 13.53
N ILE A 54 30.04 -19.68 13.84
CA ILE A 54 28.96 -18.71 14.02
C ILE A 54 28.42 -18.37 12.63
N LEU A 55 27.48 -19.19 12.17
CA LEU A 55 26.60 -18.86 11.07
C LEU A 55 25.65 -17.75 11.56
N PHE A 56 25.91 -16.52 11.15
CA PHE A 56 24.99 -15.41 11.39
C PHE A 56 23.76 -15.59 10.48
N SER A 57 22.58 -15.69 11.09
CA SER A 57 21.30 -15.86 10.39
C SER A 57 20.23 -14.96 10.99
N TYR A 58 19.36 -14.41 10.15
CA TYR A 58 18.17 -13.66 10.58
C TYR A 58 16.97 -14.57 10.91
N ALA A 59 17.12 -15.89 10.77
CA ALA A 59 16.04 -16.86 10.95
C ALA A 59 15.30 -16.66 12.29
N ASP A 60 16.03 -16.55 13.41
CA ASP A 60 15.44 -16.41 14.75
C ASP A 60 14.61 -15.13 14.92
N THR A 61 14.97 -14.07 14.19
CA THR A 61 14.22 -12.81 14.20
C THR A 61 13.01 -12.89 13.28
N LEU A 62 13.17 -13.50 12.10
CA LEU A 62 12.09 -13.70 11.14
C LEU A 62 11.04 -14.67 11.65
N GLU A 63 11.40 -15.70 12.41
CA GLU A 63 10.47 -16.64 13.04
C GLU A 63 9.45 -15.92 13.93
N LYS A 64 9.90 -14.87 14.64
CA LYS A 64 9.04 -14.04 15.49
C LYS A 64 8.23 -13.00 14.71
N ALA A 65 8.80 -12.46 13.62
CA ALA A 65 8.19 -11.35 12.87
C ALA A 65 7.24 -11.80 11.75
N THR A 66 7.53 -12.91 11.07
CA THR A 66 6.76 -13.39 9.91
C THR A 66 5.29 -13.71 10.20
N PRO A 67 4.86 -14.16 11.40
CA PRO A 67 3.44 -14.37 11.69
C PRO A 67 2.59 -13.08 11.58
N ALA A 68 3.20 -11.90 11.72
CA ALA A 68 2.51 -10.62 11.57
C ALA A 68 2.27 -10.23 10.10
N VAL A 69 2.95 -10.88 9.14
CA VAL A 69 2.87 -10.54 7.71
C VAL A 69 1.79 -11.38 7.02
N VAL A 70 0.86 -10.69 6.37
CA VAL A 70 -0.28 -11.30 5.67
C VAL A 70 -0.23 -11.02 4.17
N SER A 71 -0.83 -11.90 3.38
CA SER A 71 -1.12 -11.63 1.97
C SER A 71 -2.48 -10.96 1.84
N VAL A 72 -2.55 -9.90 1.04
CA VAL A 72 -3.77 -9.13 0.77
C VAL A 72 -4.13 -9.37 -0.69
N TYR A 73 -5.30 -9.95 -0.94
CA TYR A 73 -5.87 -10.12 -2.27
C TYR A 73 -7.07 -9.21 -2.42
N THR A 74 -7.17 -8.55 -3.57
CA THR A 74 -8.28 -7.67 -3.87
C THR A 74 -9.00 -8.10 -5.13
N GLU A 75 -10.31 -7.97 -5.12
CA GLU A 75 -11.18 -8.33 -6.23
C GLU A 75 -12.07 -7.13 -6.58
N LYS A 76 -12.37 -7.00 -7.87
CA LYS A 76 -13.27 -5.98 -8.39
C LYS A 76 -14.26 -6.55 -9.38
N TYR A 77 -15.43 -5.95 -9.44
CA TYR A 77 -16.40 -6.24 -10.47
C TYR A 77 -15.88 -5.74 -11.82
N ALA A 78 -15.53 -6.67 -12.69
CA ALA A 78 -15.13 -6.40 -14.06
C ALA A 78 -16.08 -7.15 -15.00
N THR A 79 -16.46 -6.51 -16.10
CA THR A 79 -17.04 -7.24 -17.22
C THR A 79 -15.96 -8.19 -17.73
N PRO A 80 -16.18 -9.51 -17.73
CA PRO A 80 -15.24 -10.40 -18.37
C PRO A 80 -15.08 -9.90 -19.81
N TYR A 81 -13.84 -9.59 -20.20
CA TYR A 81 -13.54 -9.44 -21.61
C TYR A 81 -13.94 -10.78 -22.23
N ALA A 82 -15.12 -10.82 -22.88
CA ALA A 82 -15.37 -11.80 -23.90
C ALA A 82 -14.13 -11.80 -24.79
N ASN A 83 -13.63 -12.98 -25.12
CA ASN A 83 -12.39 -13.21 -25.85
C ASN A 83 -12.52 -12.69 -27.30
N ARG A 84 -12.91 -11.43 -27.46
CA ARG A 84 -13.03 -10.69 -28.70
C ARG A 84 -11.61 -10.40 -29.12
N MET A 85 -11.08 -11.31 -29.92
CA MET A 85 -9.87 -11.05 -30.69
C MET A 85 -10.07 -9.72 -31.44
N PRO A 86 -9.03 -8.87 -31.56
CA PRO A 86 -9.15 -7.61 -32.29
C PRO A 86 -9.81 -7.84 -33.65
N ASN A 87 -10.76 -6.97 -34.00
CA ASN A 87 -11.47 -7.05 -35.28
C ASN A 87 -10.47 -7.27 -36.42
N GLY A 88 -10.69 -8.31 -37.24
CA GLY A 88 -9.87 -8.63 -38.41
C GLY A 88 -8.87 -9.78 -38.26
N ILE A 89 -8.55 -10.24 -37.04
CA ILE A 89 -7.71 -11.45 -36.89
C ILE A 89 -8.34 -12.72 -37.53
N PRO A 90 -9.64 -12.99 -37.37
CA PRO A 90 -10.31 -14.14 -38.02
C PRO A 90 -10.24 -14.07 -39.54
N GLU A 91 -10.26 -12.85 -40.10
CA GLU A 91 -10.11 -12.61 -41.53
C GLU A 91 -8.69 -12.94 -42.00
N ILE A 92 -7.68 -12.64 -41.18
CA ILE A 92 -6.29 -13.06 -41.44
C ILE A 92 -6.20 -14.60 -41.46
N PHE A 93 -6.77 -15.30 -40.47
CA PHE A 93 -6.78 -16.77 -40.47
C PHE A 93 -7.43 -17.34 -41.75
N ARG A 94 -8.57 -16.77 -42.18
CA ARG A 94 -9.25 -17.15 -43.43
C ARG A 94 -8.42 -16.85 -44.68
N GLN A 95 -7.81 -15.66 -44.77
CA GLN A 95 -7.00 -15.24 -45.90
C GLN A 95 -5.74 -16.10 -46.08
N PHE A 96 -5.14 -16.54 -44.97
CA PHE A 96 -3.93 -17.37 -44.97
C PHE A 96 -4.23 -18.88 -44.88
N GLY A 97 -5.50 -19.30 -44.98
CA GLY A 97 -5.90 -20.70 -45.06
C GLY A 97 -5.79 -21.49 -43.76
N PHE A 98 -5.70 -20.80 -42.61
CA PHE A 98 -5.65 -21.43 -41.30
C PHE A 98 -7.07 -21.58 -40.72
N PRO A 99 -7.35 -22.68 -39.98
CA PRO A 99 -8.62 -22.85 -39.29
C PRO A 99 -8.79 -21.77 -38.21
N VAL A 100 -9.94 -21.11 -38.20
CA VAL A 100 -10.33 -20.22 -37.10
C VAL A 100 -10.63 -21.09 -35.89
N PRO A 101 -10.05 -20.81 -34.71
CA PRO A 101 -10.30 -21.63 -33.53
C PRO A 101 -11.79 -21.62 -33.10
N ASP A 102 -12.31 -22.77 -32.66
CA ASP A 102 -13.74 -22.98 -32.30
C ASP A 102 -14.24 -22.14 -31.10
N PHE A 103 -13.33 -21.50 -30.37
CA PHE A 103 -13.66 -20.54 -29.30
C PHE A 103 -13.87 -19.11 -29.83
N TYR A 104 -13.85 -18.92 -31.15
CA TYR A 104 -14.20 -17.65 -31.78
C TYR A 104 -15.71 -17.54 -31.99
N GLU A 105 -16.33 -16.61 -31.27
CA GLU A 105 -17.73 -16.24 -31.43
C GLU A 105 -17.81 -15.05 -32.40
N ASP A 106 -18.61 -15.18 -33.46
CA ASP A 106 -18.76 -14.14 -34.49
C ASP A 106 -19.31 -12.85 -33.85
N PRO A 107 -18.67 -11.68 -34.00
CA PRO A 107 -19.18 -10.41 -33.46
C PRO A 107 -20.55 -10.00 -34.03
N ASN A 108 -21.00 -10.62 -35.13
CA ASN A 108 -22.37 -10.47 -35.67
C ASN A 108 -23.34 -11.56 -35.22
N SER A 109 -22.88 -12.58 -34.50
CA SER A 109 -23.78 -13.46 -33.76
C SER A 109 -24.34 -12.67 -32.58
N ASN A 110 -25.63 -12.84 -32.27
CA ASN A 110 -26.28 -12.28 -31.09
C ASN A 110 -25.78 -12.96 -29.80
N ALA A 111 -24.48 -13.16 -29.67
CA ALA A 111 -23.82 -13.56 -28.45
C ALA A 111 -24.05 -12.43 -27.45
N ARG A 112 -24.91 -12.70 -26.47
CA ARG A 112 -25.16 -11.84 -25.32
C ARG A 112 -23.82 -11.27 -24.86
N GLU A 113 -23.70 -9.95 -24.80
CA GLU A 113 -22.65 -9.38 -23.97
C GLU A 113 -22.79 -10.01 -22.58
N PRO A 114 -21.69 -10.40 -21.91
CA PRO A 114 -21.76 -10.71 -20.50
C PRO A 114 -22.23 -9.44 -19.78
N ASP A 115 -23.55 -9.29 -19.64
CA ASP A 115 -24.18 -8.18 -18.95
C ASP A 115 -23.88 -8.23 -17.45
N GLU A 116 -23.42 -9.39 -16.97
CA GLU A 116 -23.10 -9.62 -15.58
C GLU A 116 -21.62 -9.31 -15.32
N LYS A 117 -21.38 -8.29 -14.49
CA LYS A 117 -20.06 -8.04 -13.92
C LYS A 117 -19.75 -9.14 -12.93
N GLU A 118 -18.61 -9.80 -13.11
CA GLU A 118 -18.13 -10.82 -12.19
C GLU A 118 -17.02 -10.26 -11.31
N LEU A 119 -16.90 -10.76 -10.08
CA LEU A 119 -15.73 -10.50 -9.26
C LEU A 119 -14.51 -11.16 -9.91
N ARG A 120 -13.51 -10.34 -10.24
CA ARG A 120 -12.25 -10.77 -10.81
C ARG A 120 -11.10 -10.33 -9.91
N PRO A 121 -10.01 -11.13 -9.83
CA PRO A 121 -8.78 -10.69 -9.17
C PRO A 121 -8.32 -9.34 -9.75
N TYR A 122 -8.18 -8.36 -8.88
CA TYR A 122 -7.78 -7.01 -9.23
C TYR A 122 -6.34 -6.73 -8.83
N GLY A 123 -5.96 -7.13 -7.62
CA GLY A 123 -4.64 -6.88 -7.07
C GLY A 123 -4.22 -7.90 -6.02
N ALA A 124 -2.91 -7.90 -5.75
CA ALA A 124 -2.29 -8.66 -4.69
C ALA A 124 -1.19 -7.81 -4.04
N GLY A 125 -1.03 -7.97 -2.73
CA GLY A 125 -0.02 -7.26 -1.95
C GLY A 125 0.24 -7.93 -0.61
N SER A 126 1.03 -7.27 0.22
CA SER A 126 1.27 -7.67 1.60
C SER A 126 0.66 -6.66 2.56
N GLY A 127 0.42 -7.11 3.78
CA GLY A 127 0.04 -6.27 4.90
C GLY A 127 0.73 -6.74 6.18
N VAL A 128 0.71 -5.89 7.20
CA VAL A 128 1.25 -6.20 8.52
C VAL A 128 0.17 -6.00 9.57
N ILE A 129 -0.02 -7.00 10.44
CA ILE A 129 -0.90 -6.91 11.61
C ILE A 129 -0.19 -6.04 12.66
N VAL A 130 -0.84 -4.95 13.08
CA VAL A 130 -0.26 -3.96 14.02
C VAL A 130 -0.95 -3.95 15.38
N SER A 131 -2.00 -4.74 15.56
CA SER A 131 -2.78 -4.80 16.80
C SER A 131 -3.40 -6.18 17.00
N ASP A 132 -3.54 -6.59 18.26
CA ASP A 132 -4.24 -7.82 18.66
C ASP A 132 -5.73 -7.83 18.26
N LYS A 133 -6.29 -6.66 17.93
CA LYS A 133 -7.65 -6.53 17.37
C LYS A 133 -7.74 -6.95 15.90
N GLY A 134 -6.60 -7.23 15.25
CA GLY A 134 -6.55 -7.61 13.83
C GLY A 134 -6.48 -6.43 12.87
N TYR A 135 -6.07 -5.24 13.31
CA TYR A 135 -5.82 -4.13 12.38
C TYR A 135 -4.60 -4.42 11.51
N ILE A 136 -4.77 -4.27 10.19
CA ILE A 136 -3.73 -4.53 9.19
C ILE A 136 -3.40 -3.22 8.49
N VAL A 137 -2.10 -2.93 8.37
CA VAL A 137 -1.59 -1.83 7.55
C VAL A 137 -1.08 -2.40 6.24
N THR A 138 -1.54 -1.81 5.12
CA THR A 138 -1.08 -2.12 3.76
C THR A 138 -0.97 -0.83 2.95
N ASN A 139 -0.46 -0.94 1.74
CA ASN A 139 -0.33 0.20 0.84
C ASN A 139 -1.70 0.62 0.30
N HIS A 140 -1.87 1.93 0.10
CA HIS A 140 -3.10 2.51 -0.45
C HIS A 140 -3.47 1.92 -1.83
N HIS A 141 -2.48 1.76 -2.72
CA HIS A 141 -2.68 1.21 -4.07
C HIS A 141 -3.07 -0.27 -4.11
N VAL A 142 -2.95 -1.00 -2.99
CA VAL A 142 -3.37 -2.40 -2.92
C VAL A 142 -4.89 -2.47 -2.76
N VAL A 143 -5.45 -1.54 -1.97
CA VAL A 143 -6.86 -1.52 -1.57
C VAL A 143 -7.69 -0.47 -2.31
N HIS A 144 -7.07 0.31 -3.20
CA HIS A 144 -7.76 1.24 -4.10
C HIS A 144 -7.44 0.92 -5.55
N ASP A 145 -8.41 1.20 -6.42
CA ASP A 145 -8.25 1.10 -7.86
C ASP A 145 -7.46 2.29 -8.44
N GLN A 146 -7.19 2.22 -9.74
CA GLN A 146 -6.51 3.27 -10.51
C GLN A 146 -7.24 4.61 -10.49
N GLN A 147 -8.55 4.62 -10.22
CA GLN A 147 -9.38 5.81 -10.09
C GLN A 147 -9.42 6.33 -8.65
N GLY A 148 -8.67 5.71 -7.72
CA GLY A 148 -8.63 6.08 -6.31
C GLY A 148 -9.87 5.67 -5.52
N LYS A 149 -10.68 4.75 -6.03
CA LYS A 149 -11.84 4.19 -5.31
C LYS A 149 -11.46 2.90 -4.60
N PRO A 150 -12.05 2.59 -3.43
CA PRO A 150 -11.84 1.29 -2.79
C PRO A 150 -12.21 0.12 -3.73
N VAL A 151 -11.48 -0.98 -3.59
CA VAL A 151 -11.82 -2.26 -4.25
C VAL A 151 -13.12 -2.84 -3.69
N ASP A 152 -13.77 -3.74 -4.43
CA ASP A 152 -15.08 -4.26 -4.07
C ASP A 152 -14.99 -5.35 -2.98
N LYS A 153 -13.92 -6.15 -2.98
CA LYS A 153 -13.70 -7.21 -2.00
C LYS A 153 -12.22 -7.36 -1.65
N ILE A 154 -11.93 -7.58 -0.37
CA ILE A 154 -10.58 -7.80 0.14
C ILE A 154 -10.55 -9.15 0.87
N ARG A 155 -9.58 -10.00 0.51
CA ARG A 155 -9.33 -11.29 1.16
C ARG A 155 -7.92 -11.31 1.71
N ILE A 156 -7.81 -11.54 3.02
CA ILE A 156 -6.56 -11.63 3.75
C ILE A 156 -6.21 -13.10 3.95
N ARG A 157 -4.98 -13.49 3.62
CA ARG A 157 -4.46 -14.84 3.89
C ARG A 157 -3.28 -14.76 4.86
N LEU A 158 -3.36 -15.49 5.96
CA LEU A 158 -2.30 -15.63 6.97
C LEU A 158 -1.30 -16.72 6.56
N GLN A 159 -0.14 -16.74 7.22
CA GLN A 159 0.91 -17.75 6.98
C GLN A 159 0.44 -19.19 7.27
N ASP A 160 -0.50 -19.35 8.21
CA ASP A 160 -1.12 -20.65 8.53
C ASP A 160 -2.23 -21.06 7.56
N LYS A 161 -2.35 -20.36 6.42
CA LYS A 161 -3.32 -20.59 5.34
C LYS A 161 -4.77 -20.27 5.71
N ARG A 162 -5.05 -19.69 6.88
CA ARG A 162 -6.38 -19.16 7.18
C ARG A 162 -6.67 -17.95 6.30
N GLU A 163 -7.92 -17.82 5.90
CA GLU A 163 -8.40 -16.73 5.07
C GLU A 163 -9.54 -15.98 5.75
N PHE A 164 -9.54 -14.66 5.59
CA PHE A 164 -10.55 -13.76 6.15
C PHE A 164 -10.97 -12.74 5.10
N GLU A 165 -12.22 -12.33 5.15
CA GLU A 165 -12.74 -11.19 4.38
C GLU A 165 -12.67 -9.94 5.28
N ALA A 166 -12.23 -8.82 4.70
CA ALA A 166 -11.99 -7.55 5.39
C ALA A 166 -12.82 -6.41 4.82
#